data_AF-A0A1Y2DHB3-F1
#
_entry.id   AF-A0A1Y2DHB3-F1
#
_cell.length_a   1.000
_cell.length_b   1.000
_cell.length_c   1.000
_cell.angle_alpha   90.00
_cell.angle_beta   90.00
_cell.angle_gamma   90.00
#
_symmetry.space_group_name_H-M   'P 1'
#
loop_
_entity.id
_entity.type
_entity.pdbx_description
1 polymer ?
#
loop_
_entity_poly.entity_id
_entity_poly.type
_entity_poly.pdbx_seq_one_letter_code
_entity_poly.pdbx_strand_id
1 'polypeptide(L)'
;MNVGATPERPYVCEHCNQAFSRQHNLKSHYFVHSGERPFKCETCQQAFTRHHDLKRHIRSIHTGLKPYQCPNCKRAFARLDALNRH
;
A
#
# COMPACT_ATOMS: atom_id res chain seq x y z
N MET A 1 22.52 -1.14 -29.83
CA MET A 1 22.87 -1.15 -28.40
C MET A 1 21.58 -0.95 -27.62
N ASN A 2 20.96 -2.05 -27.16
CA ASN A 2 19.73 -1.98 -26.40
C ASN A 2 20.11 -1.84 -24.93
N VAL A 3 20.20 -0.60 -24.43
CA VAL A 3 20.39 -0.36 -23.00
C VAL A 3 19.06 -0.73 -22.34
N GLY A 4 18.95 -1.97 -21.90
CA GLY A 4 17.90 -2.38 -20.99
C GLY A 4 18.05 -1.57 -19.72
N ALA A 5 17.27 -0.49 -19.60
CA ALA A 5 17.19 0.29 -18.39
C ALA A 5 16.69 -0.63 -17.28
N THR A 6 17.58 -1.03 -16.39
CA THR A 6 17.18 -1.57 -15.10
C THR A 6 16.27 -0.54 -14.44
N PRO A 7 15.22 -0.94 -13.72
CA PRO A 7 14.42 0.01 -12.96
C PRO A 7 15.34 0.73 -11.99
N GLU A 8 15.71 1.97 -12.29
CA GLU A 8 16.59 2.74 -11.43
C GLU A 8 15.91 2.89 -10.06
N ARG A 9 16.60 2.43 -9.03
CA ARG A 9 16.18 2.56 -7.63
C ARG A 9 17.19 3.41 -6.88
N PRO A 10 17.32 4.71 -7.22
CA PRO A 10 18.39 5.55 -6.71
C PRO A 10 18.20 5.90 -5.22
N TYR A 11 17.01 5.68 -4.66
CA TYR A 11 16.70 6.04 -3.27
C TYR A 11 16.91 4.83 -2.36
N VAL A 12 18.02 4.81 -1.63
CA VAL A 12 18.41 3.69 -0.75
C VAL A 12 18.15 4.05 0.71
N CYS A 13 17.59 3.12 1.48
CA CYS A 13 17.46 3.25 2.92
C CYS A 13 18.79 2.96 3.60
N GLU A 14 19.30 3.89 4.40
CA GLU A 14 20.59 3.75 5.08
C GLU A 14 20.56 2.74 6.24
N HIS A 15 19.37 2.43 6.77
CA HIS A 15 19.23 1.47 7.88
C HIS A 15 19.20 0.00 7.44
N CYS A 16 18.70 -0.29 6.22
CA CYS A 16 18.51 -1.67 5.76
C CYS A 16 18.91 -1.91 4.30
N ASN A 17 19.51 -0.92 3.64
CA ASN A 17 19.94 -0.96 2.24
C ASN A 17 18.83 -1.25 1.22
N GLN A 18 17.55 -1.16 1.63
CA GLN A 18 16.44 -1.35 0.71
C GLN A 18 16.34 -0.18 -0.27
N ALA A 19 16.33 -0.50 -1.56
CA ALA A 19 16.29 0.49 -2.63
C ALA A 19 14.87 0.71 -3.19
N PHE A 20 14.54 1.96 -3.47
CA PHE A 20 13.25 2.43 -3.95
C PHE A 20 13.42 3.25 -5.24
N SER A 21 12.44 3.16 -6.13
CA SER A 21 12.40 3.94 -7.37
C SER A 21 11.89 5.36 -7.19
N ARG A 22 11.30 5.69 -6.03
CA ARG A 22 10.75 7.01 -5.74
C ARG A 22 11.09 7.45 -4.32
N GLN A 23 11.47 8.71 -4.17
CA GLN A 23 11.85 9.29 -2.88
C GLN A 23 10.72 9.20 -1.84
N HIS A 24 9.46 9.44 -2.22
CA HIS A 24 8.34 9.36 -1.28
C HIS A 24 8.09 7.94 -0.75
N ASN A 25 8.49 6.91 -1.50
CA ASN A 25 8.42 5.52 -1.03
C ASN A 25 9.50 5.27 0.03
N LEU A 26 10.73 5.75 -0.19
CA LEU A 26 11.79 5.72 0.82
C LEU A 26 11.37 6.51 2.08
N LYS A 27 10.82 7.72 1.92
CA LYS A 27 10.31 8.52 3.05
C LYS A 27 9.26 7.77 3.87
N SER A 28 8.29 7.15 3.19
CA SER A 28 7.26 6.34 3.86
C SER A 28 7.83 5.07 4.50
N HIS A 29 8.90 4.52 3.93
CA HIS A 29 9.57 3.34 4.47
C HIS A 29 10.27 3.61 5.80
N TYR A 30 10.80 4.82 6.03
CA TYR A 30 11.38 5.18 7.32
C TYR A 30 10.42 5.01 8.52
N PHE A 31 9.10 5.10 8.29
CA PHE A 31 8.10 4.78 9.31
C PHE A 31 8.14 3.33 9.81
N VAL A 32 8.69 2.40 9.03
CA VAL A 32 8.94 1.02 9.47
C VAL A 32 10.04 0.97 10.52
N HIS A 33 11.05 1.83 10.40
CA HIS A 33 12.15 1.92 11.34
C HIS A 33 11.78 2.71 12.60
N SER A 34 11.10 3.85 12.44
CA SER A 34 10.68 4.67 13.60
C SER A 34 9.48 4.09 14.36
N GLY A 35 8.71 3.20 13.73
CA GLY A 35 7.45 2.70 14.26
C GLY A 35 6.30 3.72 14.21
N GLU A 36 6.56 4.93 13.71
CA GLU A 36 5.53 5.97 13.58
C GLU A 36 4.45 5.57 12.59
N ARG A 37 3.20 5.88 12.95
CA ARG A 37 2.02 5.59 12.13
C ARG A 37 1.13 6.83 12.09
N PRO A 38 1.45 7.82 11.24
CA PRO A 38 0.81 9.13 11.27
C PRO A 38 -0.65 9.09 10.84
N PHE A 39 -1.09 8.06 10.11
CA PHE A 39 -2.45 7.97 9.60
C PHE A 39 -3.31 7.10 10.51
N LYS A 40 -4.07 7.73 11.42
CA LYS A 40 -4.95 7.04 12.36
C LYS A 40 -6.39 6.96 11.84
N CYS A 41 -7.03 5.83 12.04
CA CYS A 41 -8.47 5.70 11.89
C CYS A 41 -9.15 6.28 13.11
N GLU A 42 -9.99 7.30 12.92
CA GLU A 42 -10.71 7.93 14.02
C GLU A 42 -11.78 7.00 14.64
N THR A 43 -12.31 6.06 13.85
CA THR A 43 -13.36 5.14 14.29
C THR A 43 -12.84 4.02 15.21
N CYS A 44 -11.69 3.40 14.89
CA CYS A 44 -11.16 2.26 15.65
C CYS A 44 -9.75 2.47 16.21
N GLN A 45 -9.19 3.68 16.06
CA GLN A 45 -7.85 4.07 16.53
C GLN A 45 -6.69 3.27 15.91
N GLN A 46 -6.96 2.41 14.92
CA GLN A 46 -5.91 1.69 14.20
C GLN A 46 -5.07 2.66 13.34
N ALA A 47 -3.75 2.52 13.41
CA ALA A 47 -2.81 3.44 12.76
C ALA A 47 -2.03 2.78 11.60
N PHE A 48 -1.77 3.57 10.56
CA PHE A 48 -1.13 3.15 9.31
C PHE A 48 0.07 4.05 8.98
N THR A 49 1.03 3.49 8.26
CA THR A 49 2.22 4.22 7.77
C THR A 49 1.95 4.98 6.47
N ARG A 50 0.87 4.64 5.74
CA ARG A 50 0.50 5.28 4.47
C ARG A 50 -0.99 5.62 4.44
N HIS A 51 -1.31 6.79 3.88
CA HIS A 51 -2.68 7.29 3.78
C HIS A 51 -3.61 6.38 2.96
N HIS A 52 -3.13 5.78 1.87
CA HIS A 52 -3.95 4.87 1.07
C HIS A 52 -4.30 3.57 1.81
N ASP A 53 -3.46 3.14 2.76
CA ASP A 53 -3.75 1.98 3.59
C ASP A 53 -4.89 2.28 4.58
N LEU A 54 -4.91 3.49 5.18
CA LEU A 54 -6.03 3.98 6.01
C LEU A 54 -7.32 4.06 5.20
N LYS A 55 -7.29 4.70 4.02
CA LYS A 55 -8.49 4.79 3.14
C LYS A 55 -9.03 3.40 2.78
N ARG A 56 -8.14 2.46 2.45
CA ARG A 56 -8.52 1.07 2.16
C ARG A 56 -9.15 0.41 3.39
N HIS A 57 -8.55 0.57 4.56
CA HIS A 57 -9.08 0.04 5.82
C HIS A 57 -10.50 0.55 6.09
N ILE A 58 -10.72 1.86 6.03
CA ILE A 58 -12.05 2.47 6.21
C ILE A 58 -13.04 1.86 5.24
N ARG A 59 -12.66 1.77 3.95
CA ARG A 59 -13.51 1.19 2.91
C ARG A 59 -13.87 -0.27 3.16
N SER A 60 -12.90 -1.08 3.58
CA SER A 60 -13.12 -2.52 3.74
C SER A 60 -13.80 -2.91 5.06
N ILE A 61 -13.52 -2.17 6.13
CA ILE A 61 -13.91 -2.56 7.49
C ILE A 61 -15.11 -1.75 7.99
N HIS A 62 -15.15 -0.45 7.72
CA HIS A 62 -16.18 0.43 8.28
C HIS A 62 -17.33 0.68 7.31
N THR A 63 -17.08 0.78 6.01
CA THR A 63 -18.16 1.01 5.02
C THR A 63 -18.63 -0.26 4.32
N GLY A 64 -17.87 -1.35 4.39
CA GLY A 64 -18.18 -2.60 3.72
C GLY A 64 -18.18 -2.53 2.18
N LEU A 65 -17.62 -1.46 1.60
CA LEU A 65 -17.60 -1.26 0.15
C LEU A 65 -16.72 -2.30 -0.56
N LYS A 66 -17.29 -2.94 -1.58
CA LYS A 66 -16.65 -3.98 -2.39
C LYS A 66 -16.71 -3.62 -3.88
N PRO A 67 -15.87 -2.68 -4.35
CA PRO A 67 -15.98 -2.12 -5.69
C PRO A 67 -15.51 -3.07 -6.80
N TYR A 68 -14.85 -4.17 -6.46
CA TYR A 68 -14.31 -5.11 -7.45
C TYR A 68 -15.19 -6.35 -7.51
N GLN A 69 -15.82 -6.59 -8.66
CA GLN A 69 -16.70 -7.73 -8.85
C GLN A 69 -16.11 -8.72 -9.85
N CYS A 70 -16.15 -10.01 -9.53
CA CYS A 70 -15.79 -11.05 -10.48
C CYS A 70 -16.82 -11.08 -11.62
N PRO A 71 -16.40 -10.95 -12.89
CA PRO A 71 -17.34 -10.92 -14.01
C PRO A 71 -18.08 -12.26 -14.17
N ASN A 72 -17.46 -13.37 -13.77
CA ASN A 72 -17.98 -14.73 -13.98
C ASN A 72 -18.96 -15.15 -12.88
N CYS A 73 -18.56 -15.06 -11.60
CA CYS A 73 -19.38 -15.55 -10.48
C CYS A 73 -20.09 -14.43 -9.70
N LYS A 74 -19.91 -13.17 -10.10
CA LYS A 74 -20.51 -11.97 -9.47
C LYS A 74 -20.12 -11.71 -8.01
N ARG A 75 -19.19 -12.47 -7.44
CA ARG A 75 -18.66 -12.23 -6.10
C ARG A 75 -17.91 -10.89 -6.04
N ALA A 76 -18.21 -10.09 -5.02
CA ALA A 76 -17.60 -8.78 -4.81
C ALA A 76 -16.48 -8.81 -3.76
N PHE A 77 -15.46 -7.99 -3.97
CA PHE A 77 -14.24 -7.90 -3.18
C PHE A 77 -13.91 -6.44 -2.83
N ALA A 78 -13.38 -6.22 -1.62
CA ALA A 78 -12.94 -4.90 -1.18
C ALA A 78 -11.61 -4.46 -1.83
N ARG A 79 -10.90 -5.39 -2.47
CA ARG A 79 -9.56 -5.20 -3.04
C ARG A 79 -9.42 -5.94 -4.38
N LEU A 80 -8.69 -5.32 -5.31
CA LEU A 80 -8.41 -5.90 -6.62
C LEU A 80 -7.52 -7.15 -6.50
N ASP A 81 -6.52 -7.15 -5.63
CA ASP A 81 -5.64 -8.31 -5.45
C ASP A 81 -6.34 -9.50 -4.77
N ALA A 82 -7.47 -9.26 -4.08
CA ALA A 82 -8.32 -10.33 -3.58
C ALA A 82 -9.16 -10.93 -4.72
N LEU A 83 -9.65 -10.09 -5.65
CA LEU A 83 -10.31 -10.57 -6.87
C LEU A 83 -9.33 -11.34 -7.77
N ASN A 84 -8.09 -10.87 -7.94
CA ASN A 84 -7.11 -11.54 -8.81
C ASN A 84 -6.66 -12.92 -8.30
N ARG A 85 -6.83 -13.18 -6.99
CA ARG A 85 -6.51 -14.47 -6.35
C ARG A 85 -7.71 -15.39 -6.17
N HIS A 86 -8.92 -14.88 -6.46
CA HIS A 86 -10.18 -15.60 -6.31
C HIS A 86 -10.42 -16.52 -7.49
#